data_AF-A0A2P5N0Z9-F1
#
_entry.id   AF-A0A2P5N0Z9-F1
#
_cell.length_a   1.000
_cell.length_b   1.000
_cell.length_c   1.000
_cell.angle_alpha   90.00
_cell.angle_beta   90.00
_cell.angle_gamma   90.00
#
_symmetry.space_group_name_H-M   'P 1'
#
loop_
_entity.id
_entity.type
_entity.pdbx_description
1 polymer ?
#
loop_
_entity_poly.entity_id
_entity_poly.type
_entity_poly.pdbx_seq_one_letter_code
_entity_poly.pdbx_strand_id
1 'polypeptide(L)'
;MFQERKEYRKNFNAVGQLNVGGETLHFNCYDVSVKGAMIELVPGQLLSSVDDFEKLLCEDRRAEIFVEELMLAGEVSIVWVREERGRIMMGLEFETVVHNAEKLWLKRRGYRKTEPFTAELFIDKDRLHVDGVNRSTKGLCVKLSVQHPAIKPNAPVKLQIKEFGLAALGKVVWVSSSDDSTLIGLQIVSIN
;
A
#
# COMPACT_ATOMS: atom_id res chain seq x y z
N MET A 1 -41.12 4.52 -10.66
CA MET A 1 -40.27 4.41 -11.86
C MET A 1 -38.83 4.65 -11.41
N PHE A 2 -38.12 3.59 -11.03
CA PHE A 2 -36.72 3.71 -10.63
C PHE A 2 -35.88 3.78 -11.91
N GLN A 3 -35.49 4.99 -12.30
CA GLN A 3 -34.45 5.16 -13.31
C GLN A 3 -33.14 4.70 -12.65
N GLU A 4 -32.70 3.48 -12.96
CA GLU A 4 -31.33 3.06 -12.70
C GLU A 4 -30.42 4.12 -13.33
N ARG A 5 -29.81 4.94 -12.47
CA ARG A 5 -28.69 5.76 -12.89
C ARG A 5 -27.59 4.77 -13.27
N LYS A 6 -27.50 4.41 -14.55
CA LYS A 6 -26.26 3.89 -15.13
C LYS A 6 -25.20 4.91 -14.77
N GLU A 7 -24.41 4.58 -13.75
CA GLU A 7 -23.28 5.39 -13.35
C GLU A 7 -22.47 5.68 -14.60
N TYR A 8 -22.22 6.96 -14.84
CA TYR A 8 -21.56 7.42 -16.04
C TYR A 8 -20.19 6.73 -16.15
N ARG A 9 -20.09 5.81 -17.11
CA ARG A 9 -18.91 5.00 -17.43
C ARG A 9 -18.30 5.54 -18.71
N LYS A 10 -17.04 5.93 -18.62
CA LYS A 10 -16.27 6.37 -19.79
C LYS A 10 -15.34 5.24 -20.17
N ASN A 11 -15.51 4.72 -21.39
CA ASN A 11 -14.44 3.98 -22.06
C ASN A 11 -13.21 4.87 -22.08
N PHE A 12 -12.20 4.47 -21.33
CA PHE A 12 -11.06 5.28 -21.01
C PHE A 12 -9.86 4.36 -20.96
N ASN A 13 -9.00 4.47 -21.97
CA ASN A 13 -7.76 3.73 -22.03
C ASN A 13 -6.68 4.60 -21.40
N ALA A 14 -6.21 4.19 -20.23
CA ALA A 14 -5.13 4.84 -19.51
C ALA A 14 -4.26 3.81 -18.83
N VAL A 15 -3.00 4.17 -18.62
CA VAL A 15 -2.07 3.32 -17.91
C VAL A 15 -2.05 3.67 -16.43
N GLY A 16 -1.75 2.67 -15.61
CA GLY A 16 -1.68 2.88 -14.18
C GLY A 16 -0.90 1.82 -13.45
N GLN A 17 -0.84 2.00 -12.13
CA GLN A 17 -0.16 1.12 -11.21
C GLN A 17 -1.10 0.69 -10.09
N LEU A 18 -1.11 -0.61 -9.81
CA LEU A 18 -1.82 -1.22 -8.69
C LEU A 18 -0.78 -1.72 -7.69
N ASN A 19 -0.82 -1.22 -6.45
CA ASN A 19 -0.02 -1.76 -5.36
C ASN A 19 -0.89 -2.71 -4.54
N VAL A 20 -0.55 -3.99 -4.56
CA VAL A 20 -1.35 -5.05 -3.94
C VAL A 20 -0.44 -6.20 -3.51
N GLY A 21 -0.69 -6.80 -2.34
CA GLY A 21 0.09 -7.96 -1.87
C GLY A 21 1.60 -7.71 -1.69
N GLY A 22 2.03 -6.45 -1.60
CA GLY A 22 3.44 -6.09 -1.53
C GLY A 22 4.13 -5.98 -2.90
N GLU A 23 3.40 -6.13 -4.00
CA GLU A 23 3.89 -5.95 -5.37
C GLU A 23 3.27 -4.71 -6.02
N THR A 24 4.01 -4.08 -6.93
CA THR A 24 3.51 -3.01 -7.81
C THR A 24 3.33 -3.58 -9.21
N LEU A 25 2.08 -3.63 -9.67
CA LEU A 25 1.70 -4.14 -10.98
C LEU A 25 1.31 -2.99 -11.90
N HIS A 26 1.64 -3.11 -13.19
CA HIS A 26 1.14 -2.19 -14.20
C HIS A 26 -0.22 -2.68 -14.70
N PHE A 27 -1.07 -1.74 -15.11
CA PHE A 27 -2.35 -2.07 -15.74
C PHE A 27 -2.71 -1.13 -16.87
N ASN A 28 -3.59 -1.61 -17.74
CA ASN A 28 -4.39 -0.80 -18.63
C ASN A 28 -5.80 -0.68 -18.06
N CYS A 29 -6.26 0.55 -17.81
CA CYS A 29 -7.64 0.81 -17.46
C CYS A 29 -8.48 0.82 -18.73
N TYR A 30 -9.65 0.20 -18.70
CA TYR A 30 -10.59 0.19 -19.84
C TYR A 30 -11.82 1.04 -19.60
N ASP A 31 -12.28 1.11 -18.35
CA ASP A 31 -13.46 1.87 -17.96
C ASP A 31 -13.28 2.39 -16.53
N VAL A 32 -13.65 3.65 -16.33
CA VAL A 32 -13.67 4.32 -15.03
C VAL A 32 -15.04 4.94 -14.82
N SER A 33 -15.60 4.72 -13.62
CA SER A 33 -16.78 5.40 -13.12
C SER A 33 -16.44 6.20 -11.86
N VAL A 34 -17.44 6.86 -11.29
CA VAL A 34 -17.31 7.54 -10.00
C VAL A 34 -17.02 6.57 -8.85
N LYS A 35 -17.41 5.30 -8.99
CA LYS A 35 -17.31 4.29 -7.92
C LYS A 35 -16.19 3.28 -8.12
N GLY A 36 -15.56 3.23 -9.29
CA GLY A 36 -14.63 2.14 -9.55
C GLY A 36 -14.01 2.18 -10.93
N ALA A 37 -13.17 1.18 -11.17
CA ALA A 37 -12.49 1.00 -12.44
C ALA A 37 -12.44 -0.49 -12.82
N MET A 38 -12.43 -0.75 -14.12
CA MET A 38 -12.08 -2.05 -14.67
C MET A 38 -10.72 -1.96 -15.33
N ILE A 39 -9.82 -2.87 -14.96
CA ILE A 39 -8.44 -2.87 -15.42
C ILE A 39 -8.05 -4.24 -15.98
N GLU A 40 -7.10 -4.24 -16.90
CA GLU A 40 -6.30 -5.39 -17.30
C GLU A 40 -4.92 -5.26 -16.67
N LEU A 41 -4.54 -6.27 -15.90
CA LEU A 41 -3.25 -6.32 -15.22
C LEU A 41 -2.19 -6.93 -16.14
N VAL A 42 -0.99 -6.34 -16.09
CA VAL A 42 0.23 -6.97 -16.56
C VAL A 42 0.73 -7.88 -15.43
N PRO A 43 0.89 -9.20 -15.67
CA PRO A 43 1.39 -10.14 -14.67
C PRO A 43 2.72 -9.70 -14.05
N GLY A 44 2.82 -9.85 -12.73
CA GLY A 44 4.02 -9.56 -11.95
C GLY A 44 4.90 -10.80 -11.73
N GLN A 45 5.86 -10.66 -10.82
CA GLN A 45 6.72 -11.74 -10.35
C GLN A 45 6.04 -12.60 -9.27
N LEU A 46 5.28 -11.98 -8.36
CA LEU A 46 4.59 -12.69 -7.28
C LEU A 46 3.14 -12.98 -7.65
N LEU A 47 2.49 -12.04 -8.34
CA LEU A 47 1.09 -12.11 -8.75
C LEU A 47 1.01 -12.24 -10.27
N SER A 48 1.03 -13.48 -10.75
CA SER A 48 1.19 -13.78 -12.18
C SER A 48 -0.02 -14.47 -12.81
N SER A 49 -0.91 -15.03 -11.98
CA SER A 49 -2.08 -15.79 -12.39
C SER A 49 -3.31 -15.42 -11.55
N VAL A 50 -4.51 -15.73 -12.05
CA VAL A 50 -5.77 -15.51 -11.30
C VAL A 50 -5.74 -16.23 -9.96
N ASP A 51 -5.22 -17.45 -9.90
CA ASP A 51 -5.09 -18.23 -8.66
C ASP A 51 -4.24 -17.54 -7.59
N ASP A 52 -3.19 -16.81 -7.99
CA ASP A 52 -2.36 -16.03 -7.07
C ASP A 52 -3.18 -14.90 -6.43
N PHE A 53 -3.97 -14.20 -7.25
CA PHE A 53 -4.86 -13.15 -6.77
C PHE A 53 -5.99 -13.73 -5.90
N GLU A 54 -6.62 -14.83 -6.27
CA GLU A 54 -7.69 -15.43 -5.48
C GLU A 54 -7.22 -15.80 -4.07
N LYS A 55 -6.02 -16.39 -3.94
CA LYS A 55 -5.40 -16.66 -2.63
C LYS A 55 -5.19 -15.39 -1.83
N LEU A 56 -4.66 -14.34 -2.46
CA LEU A 56 -4.45 -13.05 -1.81
C LEU A 56 -5.77 -12.43 -1.33
N LEU A 57 -6.81 -12.48 -2.16
CA LEU A 57 -8.13 -11.91 -1.89
C LEU A 57 -8.93 -12.64 -0.79
N CYS A 58 -8.50 -13.84 -0.40
CA CYS A 58 -8.99 -14.52 0.80
C CYS A 58 -8.46 -13.88 2.09
N GLU A 59 -7.29 -13.24 2.05
CA GLU A 59 -6.69 -12.56 3.20
C GLU A 59 -7.04 -11.07 3.23
N ASP A 60 -6.87 -10.40 2.10
CA ASP A 60 -6.95 -8.95 1.99
C ASP A 60 -7.35 -8.54 0.58
N ARG A 61 -8.40 -7.72 0.49
CA ARG A 61 -8.92 -7.22 -0.80
C ARG A 61 -8.50 -5.80 -1.09
N ARG A 62 -7.77 -5.15 -0.18
CA ARG A 62 -7.39 -3.75 -0.33
C ARG A 62 -6.16 -3.62 -1.21
N ALA A 63 -6.17 -2.55 -2.00
CA ALA A 63 -5.05 -2.15 -2.84
C ALA A 63 -4.98 -0.63 -2.93
N GLU A 64 -3.88 -0.12 -3.45
CA GLU A 64 -3.78 1.28 -3.86
C GLU A 64 -3.67 1.37 -5.38
N ILE A 65 -4.30 2.39 -5.96
CA ILE A 65 -4.23 2.64 -7.40
C ILE A 65 -3.59 3.98 -7.69
N PHE A 66 -2.99 4.04 -8.87
CA PHE A 66 -2.60 5.27 -9.51
C PHE A 66 -2.94 5.20 -11.00
N VAL A 67 -3.64 6.20 -11.52
CA VAL A 67 -3.93 6.37 -12.95
C VAL A 67 -3.38 7.72 -13.38
N GLU A 68 -2.35 7.69 -14.23
CA GLU A 68 -1.54 8.88 -14.54
C GLU A 68 -2.36 9.94 -15.26
N GLU A 69 -3.06 9.56 -16.32
CA GLU A 69 -3.83 10.48 -17.17
C GLU A 69 -5.02 11.12 -16.43
N LEU A 70 -5.49 10.49 -15.34
CA LEU A 70 -6.54 11.05 -14.48
C LEU A 70 -5.99 11.82 -13.29
N MET A 71 -4.67 11.77 -13.06
CA MET A 71 -4.05 12.23 -11.83
C MET A 71 -4.82 11.70 -10.61
N LEU A 72 -5.21 10.43 -10.67
CA LEU A 72 -6.05 9.78 -9.68
C LEU A 72 -5.20 8.82 -8.88
N ALA A 73 -5.23 8.98 -7.56
CA ALA A 73 -4.66 8.02 -6.63
C ALA A 73 -5.69 7.68 -5.55
N GLY A 74 -5.58 6.51 -4.95
CA GLY A 74 -6.49 6.16 -3.87
C GLY A 74 -6.42 4.73 -3.39
N GLU A 75 -7.14 4.47 -2.31
CA GLU A 75 -7.40 3.13 -1.79
C GLU A 75 -8.63 2.55 -2.50
N VAL A 76 -8.51 1.28 -2.88
CA VAL A 76 -9.55 0.54 -3.57
C VAL A 76 -9.72 -0.83 -2.95
N SER A 77 -10.92 -1.39 -3.12
CA SER A 77 -11.20 -2.79 -2.87
C SER A 77 -11.27 -3.56 -4.18
N ILE A 78 -10.64 -4.72 -4.23
CA ILE A 78 -10.70 -5.63 -5.36
C ILE A 78 -11.98 -6.47 -5.23
N VAL A 79 -12.96 -6.18 -6.09
CA VAL A 79 -14.27 -6.84 -6.03
C VAL A 79 -14.26 -8.19 -6.75
N TRP A 80 -13.52 -8.31 -7.84
CA TRP A 80 -13.37 -9.55 -8.59
C TRP A 80 -12.07 -9.57 -9.40
N VAL A 81 -11.58 -10.77 -9.68
CA VAL A 81 -10.49 -11.07 -10.60
C VAL A 81 -10.92 -12.24 -11.47
N ARG A 82 -10.57 -12.22 -12.76
CA ARG A 82 -10.87 -13.33 -13.69
C ARG A 82 -9.95 -13.29 -14.89
N GLU A 83 -9.79 -14.42 -15.56
CA GLU A 83 -9.08 -14.49 -16.82
C GLU A 83 -10.06 -14.33 -17.99
N GLU A 84 -9.76 -13.42 -18.91
CA GLU A 84 -10.48 -13.27 -20.17
C GLU A 84 -9.50 -13.28 -21.35
N ARG A 85 -9.58 -14.31 -22.19
CA ARG A 85 -8.74 -14.43 -23.41
C ARG A 85 -7.23 -14.33 -23.11
N GLY A 86 -6.75 -14.95 -22.04
CA GLY A 86 -5.35 -14.91 -21.64
C GLY A 86 -4.93 -13.64 -20.91
N ARG A 87 -5.88 -12.80 -20.50
CA ARG A 87 -5.63 -11.53 -19.80
C ARG A 87 -6.25 -11.56 -18.42
N ILE A 88 -5.53 -11.03 -17.43
CA ILE A 88 -6.03 -10.92 -16.07
C ILE A 88 -6.84 -9.63 -15.96
N MET A 89 -8.14 -9.79 -15.83
CA MET A 89 -9.09 -8.69 -15.66
C MET A 89 -9.42 -8.54 -14.19
N MET A 90 -9.51 -7.29 -13.73
CA MET A 90 -9.83 -6.97 -12.34
C MET A 90 -10.83 -5.83 -12.25
N GLY A 91 -11.80 -6.00 -11.34
CA GLY A 91 -12.74 -4.97 -10.94
C GLY A 91 -12.33 -4.34 -9.63
N LEU A 92 -12.31 -3.00 -9.62
CA LEU A 92 -11.94 -2.19 -8.48
C LEU A 92 -13.11 -1.32 -8.06
N GLU A 93 -13.36 -1.25 -6.76
CA GLU A 93 -14.26 -0.29 -6.13
C GLU A 93 -13.44 0.75 -5.36
N PHE A 94 -13.73 2.02 -5.57
CA PHE A 94 -13.04 3.13 -4.94
C PHE A 94 -13.52 3.29 -3.49
N GLU A 95 -12.59 3.19 -2.53
CA GLU A 95 -12.87 3.49 -1.13
C GLU A 95 -12.57 4.96 -0.84
N THR A 96 -11.33 5.38 -1.08
CA THR A 96 -10.89 6.76 -0.95
C THR A 96 -10.04 7.17 -2.15
N VAL A 97 -10.58 8.02 -3.02
CA VAL A 97 -9.88 8.50 -4.21
C VAL A 97 -9.75 10.02 -4.21
N VAL A 98 -8.66 10.48 -4.79
CA VAL A 98 -8.23 11.87 -4.77
C VAL A 98 -7.77 12.24 -6.16
N HIS A 99 -8.36 13.31 -6.67
CA HIS A 99 -8.05 13.88 -7.97
C HIS A 99 -6.97 14.94 -7.78
N ASN A 100 -6.02 15.04 -8.72
CA ASN A 100 -4.83 15.90 -8.64
C ASN A 100 -3.68 15.30 -7.78
N ALA A 101 -3.28 14.09 -8.16
CA ALA A 101 -2.26 13.27 -7.49
C ALA A 101 -0.85 13.88 -7.39
N GLU A 102 -0.55 15.00 -8.05
CA GLU A 102 0.69 15.77 -7.81
C GLU A 102 0.86 16.10 -6.31
N LYS A 103 -0.25 16.36 -5.59
CA LYS A 103 -0.23 16.59 -4.13
C LYS A 103 -0.03 15.32 -3.29
N LEU A 104 -0.20 14.13 -3.85
CA LEU A 104 -0.04 12.83 -3.17
C LEU A 104 1.25 12.11 -3.50
N TRP A 105 1.80 12.33 -4.70
CA TRP A 105 3.13 11.86 -5.07
C TRP A 105 4.20 12.40 -4.10
N LEU A 106 3.94 13.59 -3.52
CA LEU A 106 4.71 14.21 -2.45
C LEU A 106 4.50 13.59 -1.05
N LYS A 107 3.46 12.77 -0.83
CA LYS A 107 3.15 12.21 0.49
C LYS A 107 3.38 10.70 0.62
N ARG A 108 3.14 9.87 -0.39
CA ARG A 108 3.19 8.39 -0.24
C ARG A 108 3.65 7.64 -1.52
N ARG A 109 4.42 6.56 -1.35
CA ARG A 109 5.00 5.72 -2.43
C ARG A 109 4.83 4.20 -2.17
N GLY A 110 3.67 3.73 -1.70
CA GLY A 110 3.37 2.30 -1.66
C GLY A 110 2.38 1.84 -0.57
N TYR A 111 1.64 0.77 -0.91
CA TYR A 111 0.59 0.11 -0.13
C TYR A 111 1.04 -0.30 1.27
N ARG A 112 0.23 0.02 2.29
CA ARG A 112 0.48 -0.39 3.67
C ARG A 112 -0.45 -1.54 4.11
N LYS A 113 0.04 -2.79 4.10
CA LYS A 113 -0.67 -3.93 4.72
C LYS A 113 -0.79 -3.67 6.21
N THR A 114 -2.02 -3.62 6.72
CA THR A 114 -2.31 -3.51 8.16
C THR A 114 -2.31 -4.92 8.73
N GLU A 115 -1.12 -5.39 9.08
CA GLU A 115 -0.89 -6.70 9.67
C GLU A 115 -0.08 -6.50 10.94
N PRO A 116 -0.54 -6.98 12.11
CA PRO A 116 0.23 -6.93 13.34
C PRO A 116 1.54 -7.72 13.17
N PHE A 117 2.67 -7.11 13.53
CA PHE A 117 3.98 -7.77 13.60
C PHE A 117 4.76 -7.24 14.80
N THR A 118 5.82 -7.91 15.23
CA THR A 118 6.77 -7.33 16.19
C THR A 118 8.08 -6.97 15.50
N ALA A 119 8.77 -5.96 15.99
CA ALA A 119 10.08 -5.58 15.45
C ALA A 119 11.06 -5.17 16.54
N GLU A 120 12.34 -5.33 16.22
CA GLU A 120 13.45 -4.77 16.98
C GLU A 120 13.98 -3.56 16.23
N LEU A 121 13.90 -2.40 16.88
CA LEU A 121 14.40 -1.13 16.40
C LEU A 121 15.71 -0.81 17.13
N PHE A 122 16.80 -0.72 16.38
CA PHE A 122 18.10 -0.34 16.92
C PHE A 122 18.36 1.13 16.60
N ILE A 123 18.56 1.95 17.64
CA ILE A 123 18.78 3.39 17.53
C ILE A 123 19.74 3.86 18.62
N ASP A 124 20.78 4.62 18.24
CA ASP A 124 21.78 5.19 19.17
C ASP A 124 22.33 4.19 20.22
N LYS A 125 22.63 2.96 19.76
CA LYS A 125 23.11 1.79 20.54
C LYS A 125 22.05 1.04 21.36
N ASP A 126 20.87 1.61 21.52
CA ASP A 126 19.76 0.94 22.19
C ASP A 126 19.00 0.01 21.25
N ARG A 127 18.42 -1.02 21.85
CA ARG A 127 17.53 -1.98 21.19
C ARG A 127 16.14 -1.84 21.80
N LEU A 128 15.18 -1.46 20.97
CA LEU A 128 13.81 -1.21 21.38
C LEU A 128 12.88 -2.23 20.74
N HIS A 129 12.04 -2.86 21.57
CA HIS A 129 10.95 -3.70 21.09
C HIS A 129 9.76 -2.82 20.70
N VAL A 130 9.23 -2.99 19.50
CA VAL A 130 8.12 -2.19 18.97
C VAL A 130 7.05 -3.06 18.31
N ASP A 131 5.81 -2.60 18.41
CA ASP A 131 4.66 -3.24 17.77
C ASP A 131 4.43 -2.63 16.38
N GLY A 132 4.32 -3.46 15.37
CA GLY A 132 3.98 -3.09 14.01
C GLY A 132 2.50 -2.72 13.87
N VAL A 133 2.24 -1.54 13.30
CA VAL A 133 0.89 -1.06 13.01
C VAL A 133 0.53 -1.33 11.55
N ASN A 134 1.43 -0.98 10.62
CA ASN A 134 1.27 -1.25 9.19
C ASN A 134 2.61 -1.18 8.46
N ARG A 135 2.70 -1.80 7.28
CA ARG A 135 3.94 -1.90 6.50
C ARG A 135 3.72 -1.77 5.00
N SER A 136 4.62 -1.07 4.31
CA SER A 136 4.75 -1.07 2.85
C SER A 136 6.13 -1.53 2.40
N THR A 137 6.32 -1.67 1.10
CA THR A 137 7.62 -1.96 0.48
C THR A 137 8.67 -0.86 0.75
N LYS A 138 8.25 0.34 1.15
CA LYS A 138 9.13 1.51 1.35
C LYS A 138 9.19 2.01 2.78
N GLY A 139 8.39 1.48 3.70
CA GLY A 139 8.35 1.99 5.06
C GLY A 139 7.35 1.28 5.96
N LEU A 140 7.41 1.59 7.26
CA LEU A 140 6.56 0.97 8.26
C LEU A 140 6.05 2.01 9.24
N CYS A 141 4.96 1.70 9.92
CA CYS A 141 4.52 2.36 11.13
C CYS A 141 4.67 1.40 12.28
N VAL A 142 5.35 1.83 13.34
CA VAL A 142 5.53 1.07 14.57
C VAL A 142 5.08 1.90 15.78
N LYS A 143 4.69 1.21 16.85
CA LYS A 143 4.28 1.76 18.13
C LYS A 143 5.29 1.35 19.19
N LEU A 144 5.71 2.32 19.99
CA LEU A 144 6.60 2.13 21.12
C LEU A 144 5.89 2.62 22.39
N SER A 145 5.84 1.79 23.43
CA SER A 145 5.16 2.13 24.69
C SER A 145 5.97 3.04 25.62
N VAL A 146 7.22 3.35 25.26
CA VAL A 146 8.14 4.16 26.07
C VAL A 146 8.68 5.32 25.24
N GLN A 147 8.83 6.50 25.84
CA GLN A 147 9.49 7.60 25.16
C GLN A 147 11.01 7.38 25.15
N HIS A 148 11.64 7.61 24.01
CA HIS A 148 13.09 7.43 23.86
C HIS A 148 13.73 8.66 23.20
N PRO A 149 14.76 9.29 23.81
CA PRO A 149 15.31 10.56 23.35
C PRO A 149 15.96 10.50 21.96
N ALA A 150 16.42 9.32 21.55
CA ALA A 150 16.99 9.12 20.21
C ALA A 150 15.92 9.10 19.09
N ILE A 151 14.64 8.91 19.42
CA ILE A 151 13.55 8.84 18.45
C ILE A 151 13.16 10.26 18.03
N LYS A 152 13.73 10.71 16.91
CA LYS A 152 13.46 12.01 16.30
C LYS A 152 13.50 11.91 14.79
N PRO A 153 12.80 12.80 14.05
CA PRO A 153 12.86 12.82 12.59
C PRO A 153 14.31 12.81 12.07
N ASN A 154 14.53 12.06 10.99
CA ASN A 154 15.80 11.76 10.34
C ASN A 154 16.81 10.93 11.16
N ALA A 155 16.47 10.45 12.36
CA ALA A 155 17.35 9.54 13.08
C ALA A 155 17.52 8.23 12.28
N PRO A 156 18.77 7.77 12.07
CA PRO A 156 19.03 6.50 11.41
C PRO A 156 18.66 5.34 12.33
N VAL A 157 18.09 4.29 11.74
CA VAL A 157 17.69 3.10 12.49
C VAL A 157 18.06 1.84 11.73
N LYS A 158 18.32 0.77 12.47
CA LYS A 158 18.28 -0.59 11.93
C LYS A 158 17.02 -1.26 12.43
N LEU A 159 16.33 -1.93 11.53
CA LEU A 159 15.09 -2.65 11.81
C LEU A 159 15.33 -4.14 11.60
N GLN A 160 14.82 -4.95 12.51
CA GLN A 160 14.77 -6.40 12.35
C GLN A 160 13.36 -6.91 12.65
N ILE A 161 12.75 -7.61 11.70
CA ILE A 161 11.44 -8.26 11.85
C ILE A 161 11.62 -9.74 11.56
N LYS A 162 11.49 -10.57 12.60
CA LYS A 162 11.81 -12.01 12.51
C LYS A 162 10.79 -12.75 11.67
N GLU A 163 9.52 -12.42 11.84
CA GLU A 163 8.36 -13.00 11.18
C GLU A 163 8.47 -12.89 9.65
N PHE A 164 9.14 -11.85 9.16
CA PHE A 164 9.34 -11.60 7.73
C PHE A 164 10.76 -11.90 7.24
N GLY A 165 11.65 -12.39 8.11
CA GLY A 165 13.07 -12.54 7.78
C GLY A 165 13.73 -11.23 7.33
N LEU A 166 13.21 -10.07 7.77
CA LEU A 166 13.62 -8.77 7.26
C LEU A 166 14.66 -8.13 8.19
N ALA A 167 15.81 -7.77 7.61
CA ALA A 167 16.77 -6.86 8.22
C ALA A 167 16.99 -5.65 7.29
N ALA A 168 16.71 -4.45 7.79
CA ALA A 168 16.74 -3.25 6.96
C ALA A 168 17.42 -2.09 7.67
N LEU A 169 18.04 -1.21 6.89
CA LEU A 169 18.44 0.12 7.33
C LEU A 169 17.36 1.10 6.94
N GLY A 170 17.06 2.03 7.83
CA GLY A 170 16.02 3.01 7.63
C GLY A 170 16.30 4.32 8.35
N LYS A 171 15.30 5.20 8.30
CA LYS A 171 15.28 6.43 9.07
C LYS A 171 13.88 6.73 9.59
N VAL A 172 13.82 7.44 10.70
CA VAL A 172 12.57 8.01 11.21
C VAL A 172 12.14 9.16 10.29
N VAL A 173 10.89 9.15 9.83
CA VAL A 173 10.31 10.20 8.97
C VAL A 173 9.45 11.16 9.79
N TRP A 174 8.69 10.62 10.74
CA TRP A 174 7.84 11.39 11.63
C TRP A 174 7.65 10.64 12.95
N VAL A 175 7.29 11.39 14.00
CA VAL A 175 7.02 10.90 15.34
C VAL A 175 5.73 11.54 15.83
N SER A 176 4.84 10.76 16.43
CA SER A 176 3.61 11.24 17.06
C SER A 176 3.50 10.61 18.44
N SER A 177 3.72 11.42 19.46
CA SER A 177 3.66 10.97 20.86
C SER A 177 2.29 11.30 21.46
N SER A 178 1.72 10.33 22.17
CA SER A 178 0.63 10.50 23.13
C SER A 178 1.13 10.16 24.54
N ASP A 179 0.28 10.36 25.55
CA ASP A 179 0.63 10.06 26.94
C ASP A 179 1.00 8.58 27.15
N ASP A 180 0.37 7.67 26.41
CA ASP A 180 0.53 6.22 26.56
C ASP A 180 1.49 5.56 25.55
N SER A 181 1.82 6.23 24.44
CA SER A 181 2.62 5.61 23.38
C SER A 181 3.21 6.60 22.38
N THR A 182 4.25 6.17 21.68
CA THR A 182 4.83 6.90 20.56
C THR A 182 4.65 6.10 19.27
N LEU A 183 3.98 6.70 18.30
CA LEU A 183 3.91 6.20 16.93
C LEU A 183 5.08 6.76 16.11
N ILE A 184 5.70 5.88 15.34
CA ILE A 184 6.93 6.17 14.60
C ILE A 184 6.73 5.75 13.15
N GLY A 185 6.87 6.70 12.23
CA GLY A 185 6.95 6.43 10.81
C GLY A 185 8.39 6.16 10.38
N LEU A 186 8.64 4.99 9.81
CA LEU A 186 9.95 4.56 9.32
C LEU A 186 9.95 4.50 7.79
N GLN A 187 11.05 4.94 7.18
CA GLN A 187 11.36 4.70 5.77
C GLN A 187 12.49 3.70 5.66
N ILE A 188 12.32 2.67 4.83
CA ILE A 188 13.38 1.73 4.48
C ILE A 188 14.29 2.40 3.44
N VAL A 189 15.59 2.46 3.74
CA VAL A 189 16.64 3.02 2.87
C VAL A 189 17.35 1.89 2.11
N SER A 190 17.66 0.79 2.80
CA SER A 190 18.22 -0.42 2.18
C SER A 190 17.77 -1.67 2.93
N ILE A 191 17.73 -2.79 2.21
CA ILE A 191 17.47 -4.12 2.77
C ILE A 191 18.79 -4.88 2.69
N ASN A 192 19.15 -5.57 3.77
CA ASN A 192 20.36 -6.39 3.85
C ASN A 192 20.06 -7.85 3.55
#